data_AF-A0A7K8WX25-F1
#
_entry.id   AF-A0A7K8WX25-F1
#
_cell.length_a   1.000
_cell.length_b   1.000
_cell.length_c   1.000
_cell.angle_alpha   90.00
_cell.angle_beta   90.00
_cell.angle_gamma   90.00
#
_symmetry.space_group_name_H-M   'P 1'
#
loop_
_entity.id
_entity.type
_entity.pdbx_description
1 polymer ?
#
loop_
_entity_poly.entity_id
_entity_poly.type
_entity_poly.pdbx_seq_one_letter_code
_entity_poly.pdbx_strand_id
1 'polypeptide(L)'
;KADKAALGSKVSCTQFESSMERLEERMQKMQSQVSGQNQHWNKVQQQLSDEMENKLDRQEMKAFHKQMRETWQSTIEELKKKMAERDGAAGMRKQLPVPFTCLSCDRMVKTQVPG
;
A
#
# COMPACT_ATOMS: atom_id res chain seq x y z
N LYS A 1 -78.56 -32.25 7.56
CA LYS A 1 -77.81 -32.99 8.62
C LYS A 1 -76.42 -33.24 8.04
N ALA A 2 -75.39 -32.54 8.52
CA ALA A 2 -74.04 -32.73 8.00
C ALA A 2 -73.52 -34.11 8.46
N ASP A 3 -72.98 -34.89 7.53
CA ASP A 3 -72.50 -36.24 7.79
C ASP A 3 -71.32 -36.20 8.77
N LYS A 4 -71.54 -36.67 9.99
CA LYS A 4 -70.52 -36.71 11.06
C LYS A 4 -69.32 -37.58 10.64
N ALA A 5 -69.54 -38.55 9.75
CA ALA A 5 -68.51 -39.37 9.12
C ALA A 5 -67.63 -38.59 8.12
N ALA A 6 -68.18 -37.59 7.42
CA ALA A 6 -67.42 -36.75 6.50
C ALA A 6 -66.43 -35.81 7.21
N LEU A 7 -66.57 -35.62 8.53
CA LEU A 7 -65.64 -34.83 9.35
C LEU A 7 -64.43 -35.62 9.84
N GLY A 8 -64.56 -36.94 10.03
CA GLY A 8 -63.46 -37.80 10.51
C GLY A 8 -62.34 -38.03 9.48
N SER A 9 -62.57 -37.66 8.22
CA SER A 9 -61.69 -37.94 7.08
C SER A 9 -60.91 -36.72 6.58
N LYS A 10 -61.02 -35.54 7.21
CA LYS A 10 -60.49 -34.30 6.59
C LYS A 10 -58.96 -34.17 6.64
N VAL A 11 -58.32 -34.66 7.69
CA VAL A 11 -56.88 -34.98 7.78
C VAL A 11 -56.75 -35.96 8.95
N SER A 12 -56.05 -37.08 8.77
CA SER A 12 -55.69 -37.93 9.91
C SER A 12 -54.73 -37.18 10.82
N CYS A 13 -55.00 -37.05 12.13
CA CYS A 13 -54.07 -36.41 13.08
C CYS A 13 -52.64 -36.94 12.93
N THR A 14 -52.50 -38.25 12.70
CA THR A 14 -51.20 -38.89 12.48
C THR A 14 -50.48 -38.41 11.20
N GLN A 15 -51.22 -38.09 10.12
CA GLN A 15 -50.63 -37.54 8.90
C GLN A 15 -50.19 -36.09 9.10
N PHE A 16 -50.95 -35.32 9.89
CA PHE A 16 -50.58 -33.96 10.24
C PHE A 16 -49.32 -33.94 11.11
N GLU A 17 -49.28 -34.76 12.17
CA GLU A 17 -48.12 -34.92 13.06
C GLU A 17 -46.87 -35.34 12.28
N SER A 18 -46.97 -36.38 11.44
CA SER A 18 -45.87 -36.81 10.58
C SER A 18 -45.40 -35.73 9.61
N SER A 19 -46.34 -34.93 9.08
CA SER A 19 -45.99 -33.80 8.20
C SER A 19 -45.29 -32.68 8.95
N MET A 20 -45.69 -32.44 10.21
CA MET A 20 -45.11 -31.44 11.09
C MET A 20 -43.69 -31.82 11.51
N GLU A 21 -43.48 -33.07 11.90
CA GLU A 21 -42.18 -33.62 12.28
C GLU A 21 -41.18 -33.55 11.10
N ARG A 22 -41.63 -33.92 9.90
CA ARG A 22 -40.84 -33.78 8.66
C ARG A 22 -40.53 -32.31 8.33
N LEU A 23 -41.44 -31.38 8.64
CA LEU A 23 -41.19 -29.96 8.44
C LEU A 23 -40.13 -29.45 9.43
N GLU A 24 -40.21 -29.87 10.68
CA GLU A 24 -39.26 -29.51 11.73
C GLU A 24 -37.84 -29.99 11.41
N GLU A 25 -37.69 -31.23 10.97
CA GLU A 25 -36.39 -31.76 10.49
C GLU A 25 -35.80 -30.92 9.36
N ARG A 26 -36.65 -30.51 8.39
CA ARG A 26 -36.22 -29.66 7.27
C ARG A 26 -35.80 -28.27 7.74
N MET A 27 -36.51 -27.68 8.69
CA MET A 27 -36.16 -26.38 9.26
C MET A 27 -34.85 -26.46 10.05
N GLN A 28 -34.66 -27.49 10.87
CA GLN A 28 -33.41 -27.70 11.61
C GLN A 28 -32.21 -27.91 10.66
N LYS A 29 -32.39 -28.70 9.59
CA LYS A 29 -31.36 -28.86 8.56
C LYS A 29 -31.04 -27.55 7.84
N MET A 30 -32.05 -26.76 7.50
CA MET A 30 -31.84 -25.45 6.88
C MET A 30 -31.10 -24.50 7.83
N GLN A 31 -31.47 -24.48 9.11
CA GLN A 31 -30.83 -23.66 10.12
C GLN A 31 -29.35 -24.02 10.32
N SER A 32 -29.01 -25.31 10.34
CA SER A 32 -27.63 -25.75 10.46
C SER A 32 -26.81 -25.38 9.22
N GLN A 33 -27.38 -25.50 8.02
CA GLN A 33 -26.73 -25.07 6.77
C GLN A 33 -26.48 -23.56 6.75
N VAL A 34 -27.48 -22.74 7.10
CA VAL A 34 -27.34 -21.27 7.14
C VAL A 34 -26.31 -20.85 8.19
N SER A 35 -26.32 -21.48 9.36
CA SER A 35 -25.36 -21.18 10.43
C SER A 35 -23.93 -21.56 10.03
N GLY A 36 -23.74 -22.73 9.40
CA GLY A 36 -22.45 -23.15 8.87
C GLY A 36 -21.92 -22.22 7.77
N GLN A 37 -22.81 -21.76 6.87
CA GLN A 37 -22.44 -20.76 5.86
C GLN A 37 -22.05 -19.42 6.49
N ASN A 38 -22.76 -18.96 7.51
CA ASN A 38 -22.44 -17.71 8.20
C ASN A 38 -21.04 -17.76 8.86
N GLN A 39 -20.68 -18.89 9.49
CA GLN A 39 -19.35 -19.09 10.04
C GLN A 39 -18.25 -19.06 8.95
N HIS A 40 -18.51 -19.69 7.80
CA HIS A 40 -17.59 -19.66 6.67
C HIS A 40 -17.39 -18.24 6.13
N TRP A 41 -18.48 -17.47 5.94
CA TRP A 41 -18.41 -16.08 5.52
C TRP A 41 -17.61 -15.21 6.49
N ASN A 42 -17.84 -15.35 7.80
CA ASN A 42 -17.05 -14.65 8.81
C ASN A 42 -15.56 -14.98 8.72
N LYS A 43 -15.21 -16.25 8.45
CA LYS A 43 -13.81 -16.65 8.27
C LYS A 43 -13.19 -16.02 7.03
N VAL A 44 -13.89 -16.02 5.89
CA VAL A 44 -13.43 -15.39 4.65
C VAL A 44 -13.27 -13.89 4.83
N GLN A 45 -14.20 -13.24 5.54
CA GLN A 45 -14.10 -11.82 5.86
C GLN A 45 -12.87 -11.52 6.72
N GLN A 46 -12.60 -12.31 7.77
CA GLN A 46 -11.41 -12.13 8.60
C GLN A 46 -10.12 -12.28 7.78
N GLN A 47 -10.02 -13.33 6.96
CA GLN A 47 -8.84 -13.54 6.11
C GLN A 47 -8.60 -12.38 5.15
N LEU A 48 -9.66 -11.83 4.56
CA LEU A 48 -9.57 -10.68 3.67
C LEU A 48 -9.14 -9.41 4.43
N SER A 49 -9.66 -9.21 5.64
CA SER A 49 -9.25 -8.10 6.51
C SER A 49 -7.77 -8.21 6.89
N ASP A 50 -7.30 -9.40 7.28
CA ASP A 50 -5.90 -9.63 7.65
C ASP A 50 -4.96 -9.41 6.45
N GLU A 51 -5.33 -9.89 5.27
CA GLU A 51 -4.56 -9.68 4.03
C GLU A 51 -4.54 -8.20 3.62
N MET A 52 -5.69 -7.50 3.75
CA MET A 52 -5.73 -6.06 3.54
C MET A 52 -4.88 -5.32 4.56
N GLU A 53 -4.92 -5.69 5.83
CA GLU A 53 -4.11 -5.07 6.87
C GLU A 53 -2.62 -5.33 6.66
N ASN A 54 -2.22 -6.52 6.20
CA ASN A 54 -0.83 -6.80 5.81
C ASN A 54 -0.38 -6.03 4.56
N LYS A 55 -1.24 -5.89 3.55
CA LYS A 55 -0.93 -5.04 2.37
C LYS A 55 -0.95 -3.55 2.70
N LEU A 56 -1.79 -3.16 3.65
CA LEU A 56 -1.85 -1.82 4.23
C LEU A 56 -0.84 -1.65 5.36
N ASP A 57 -0.06 -2.68 5.71
CA ASP A 57 1.08 -2.58 6.61
C ASP A 57 2.19 -1.88 5.85
N ARG A 58 1.92 -0.59 5.74
CA ARG A 58 2.70 0.48 5.18
C ARG A 58 4.00 0.63 5.95
N GLN A 59 4.31 -0.23 6.94
CA GLN A 59 5.57 -0.26 7.65
C GLN A 59 6.73 -0.63 6.72
N GLU A 60 6.58 -1.64 5.86
CA GLU A 60 7.62 -1.96 4.87
C GLU A 60 7.78 -0.83 3.86
N MET A 61 6.67 -0.25 3.38
CA MET A 61 6.70 0.93 2.50
C MET A 61 7.28 2.18 3.17
N LYS A 62 7.03 2.40 4.46
CA LYS A 62 7.62 3.49 5.24
C LYS A 62 9.12 3.28 5.44
N ALA A 63 9.53 2.05 5.75
CA ALA A 63 10.94 1.69 5.89
C ALA A 63 11.68 1.88 4.56
N PHE A 64 11.09 1.41 3.46
CA PHE A 64 11.63 1.60 2.10
C PHE A 64 11.71 3.08 1.71
N HIS A 65 10.65 3.86 1.95
CA HIS A 65 10.66 5.30 1.70
C HIS A 65 11.72 6.02 2.55
N LYS A 66 11.91 5.62 3.82
CA LYS A 66 12.94 6.18 4.69
C LYS A 66 14.33 5.90 4.12
N GLN A 67 14.61 4.65 3.74
CA GLN A 67 15.88 4.25 3.13
C GLN A 67 16.16 5.04 1.85
N MET A 68 15.17 5.20 0.96
CA MET A 68 15.34 6.00 -0.26
C MET A 68 15.72 7.46 0.05
N ARG A 69 15.08 8.06 1.05
CA ARG A 69 15.35 9.45 1.45
C ARG A 69 16.78 9.61 1.99
N GLU A 70 17.21 8.68 2.84
CA GLU A 70 18.55 8.66 3.43
C GLU A 70 19.63 8.47 2.35
N THR A 71 19.43 7.51 1.44
CA THR A 71 20.35 7.27 0.31
C THR A 71 20.45 8.50 -0.59
N TRP A 72 19.32 9.13 -0.92
CA TRP A 72 19.29 10.35 -1.72
C TRP A 72 20.07 11.49 -1.04
N GLN A 73 19.82 11.73 0.26
CA GLN A 73 20.52 12.76 1.03
C GLN A 73 22.04 12.50 1.08
N SER A 74 22.45 11.27 1.38
CA SER A 74 23.86 10.89 1.40
C SER A 74 24.54 11.10 0.05
N THR A 75 23.86 10.74 -1.04
CA THR A 75 24.40 10.87 -2.40
C THR A 75 24.60 12.34 -2.77
N ILE A 76 23.63 13.20 -2.44
CA ILE A 76 23.74 14.64 -2.70
C ILE A 76 24.87 15.27 -1.89
N GLU A 77 25.04 14.91 -0.62
CA GLU A 77 26.13 15.44 0.21
C GLU A 77 27.50 14.97 -0.29
N GLU A 78 27.63 13.72 -0.71
CA GLU A 78 28.87 13.22 -1.32
C GLU A 78 29.20 13.95 -2.63
N LEU A 79 28.19 14.20 -3.48
CA LEU A 79 28.37 14.96 -4.71
C LEU A 79 28.79 16.40 -4.44
N LYS A 80 28.16 17.08 -3.47
CA LYS A 80 28.57 18.44 -3.06
C LYS A 80 30.01 18.47 -2.58
N LYS A 81 30.42 17.51 -1.75
CA LYS A 81 31.80 17.40 -1.26
C LYS A 81 32.78 17.22 -2.42
N LYS A 82 32.51 16.32 -3.36
CA LYS A 82 33.34 16.10 -4.56
C LYS A 82 33.42 17.36 -5.44
N MET A 83 32.34 18.12 -5.57
CA MET A 83 32.36 19.38 -6.32
C MET A 83 33.18 20.45 -5.59
N ALA A 84 33.04 20.59 -4.28
CA ALA A 84 33.83 21.53 -3.50
C ALA A 84 35.34 21.20 -3.52
N GLU A 85 35.70 19.90 -3.48
CA GLU A 85 37.07 19.43 -3.64
C GLU A 85 37.62 19.71 -5.04
N ARG A 86 36.78 19.59 -6.09
CA ARG A 86 37.13 19.94 -7.48
C ARG A 86 37.35 21.46 -7.65
N ASP A 87 36.53 22.28 -7.01
CA ASP A 87 36.67 23.74 -7.05
C ASP A 87 37.89 24.22 -6.25
N GLY A 88 38.27 23.52 -5.18
CA GLY A 88 39.53 23.73 -4.46
C GLY A 88 40.78 23.27 -5.23
N ALA A 89 40.65 22.25 -6.09
CA ALA A 89 41.71 21.75 -6.94
C ALA A 89 41.85 22.51 -8.28
N ALA A 90 40.89 23.35 -8.66
CA ALA A 90 41.05 24.37 -9.70
C ALA A 90 41.91 25.55 -9.20
N GLY A 91 43.01 25.23 -8.53
CA GLY A 91 44.02 26.15 -8.05
C GLY A 91 44.83 26.71 -9.20
N MET A 92 44.26 27.64 -9.96
CA MET A 92 45.06 28.65 -10.66
C MET A 92 44.25 29.91 -10.98
N ARG A 93 43.75 30.56 -9.92
CA ARG A 93 43.67 32.03 -9.93
C ARG A 93 44.97 32.62 -9.35
N LYS A 94 46.14 32.09 -9.73
CA LYS A 94 47.37 32.84 -9.52
C LYS A 94 47.21 34.08 -10.37
N GLN A 95 47.02 35.22 -9.72
CA GLN A 95 46.98 36.52 -10.39
C GLN A 95 48.19 36.58 -11.32
N LEU A 96 47.94 36.66 -12.63
CA LEU A 96 49.02 36.75 -13.61
C LEU A 96 49.85 37.99 -13.24
N PRO A 97 51.17 37.87 -13.06
CA PRO A 97 52.00 39.04 -12.84
C PRO A 97 51.83 40.00 -14.02
N VAL A 98 51.32 41.20 -13.75
CA VAL A 98 51.22 42.30 -14.72
C VAL A 98 52.61 42.95 -14.85
N PRO A 99 53.05 43.37 -16.05
CA PRO A 99 52.32 43.46 -17.32
C PRO A 99 52.64 42.36 -18.34
N PHE A 100 51.63 41.98 -19.11
CA PHE A 100 51.77 41.12 -20.29
C PHE A 100 51.50 41.90 -21.58
N THR A 101 52.16 41.45 -22.64
CA THR A 101 52.12 42.06 -23.96
C THR A 101 51.24 41.21 -24.90
N CYS A 102 50.36 41.85 -25.67
CA CYS A 102 49.53 41.17 -26.65
C CYS A 102 50.40 40.57 -27.77
N LEU A 103 50.42 39.25 -27.93
CA LEU A 103 51.23 38.56 -28.94
C LEU A 103 50.89 38.95 -30.38
N SER A 104 49.69 39.49 -30.63
CA SER A 104 49.25 39.86 -31.98
C SER A 104 49.63 41.29 -32.37
N CYS A 105 49.91 42.17 -31.40
CA CYS A 105 50.16 43.58 -31.70
C CYS A 105 51.22 44.26 -30.82
N ASP A 106 51.88 43.48 -29.98
CA ASP A 106 52.91 43.87 -29.01
C ASP A 106 52.53 45.02 -28.07
N ARG A 107 51.23 45.27 -27.88
CA ARG A 107 50.74 46.30 -26.94
C ARG A 107 50.63 45.75 -25.52
N MET A 108 51.08 46.53 -24.55
CA MET A 108 50.83 46.22 -23.13
C MET A 108 49.33 46.23 -22.83
N VAL A 109 48.85 45.14 -22.24
CA VAL A 109 47.44 44.99 -21.87
C VAL A 109 47.28 45.33 -20.38
N LYS A 110 46.48 46.36 -20.08
CA LYS A 110 46.09 46.70 -18.71
C LYS A 110 44.78 46.01 -18.38
N THR A 111 44.81 44.99 -17.52
CA THR A 111 43.58 44.44 -16.92
C THR A 111 43.36 45.08 -15.56
N GLN A 112 42.28 45.85 -15.39
CA GLN A 112 41.80 46.21 -14.07
C GLN A 112 41.09 45.00 -13.48
N VAL A 113 41.53 44.57 -12.30
CA VAL A 113 40.88 43.49 -11.55
C VAL A 113 39.84 44.16 -10.63
N PRO A 114 38.53 43.86 -10.75
CA PRO A 114 37.57 44.22 -9.71
C PRO A 114 37.91 43.40 -8.46
N GLY A 115 38.10 44.09 -7.34
CA GLY A 115 38.31 43.47 -6.02
C GLY A 115 37.07 42.76 -5.51
#